data_AF-A0A955C741-F1
#
_entry.id   AF-A0A955C741-F1
#
_cell.length_a   1.000
_cell.length_b   1.000
_cell.length_c   1.000
_cell.angle_alpha   90.00
_cell.angle_beta   90.00
_cell.angle_gamma   90.00
#
_symmetry.space_group_name_H-M   'P 1'
#
loop_
_entity.id
_entity.type
_entity.pdbx_description
1 polymer ?
#
loop_
_entity_poly.entity_id
_entity_poly.type
_entity_poly.pdbx_seq_one_letter_code
_entity_poly.pdbx_strand_id
1 'polypeptide(L)'
;MDSLLIHLHRVIEDVAVGVVDAIDAGTSNESMSYPPNCGLTADEVAALAAVDITGHLKSALRKVVADAASYPVYDLLCVIDGVADPASDDWPGIALVQREDGDGDFDFLHTEFYESYWNWLDDRPDRGWKLHVG
;
A
#
# COMPACT_ATOMS: atom_id res chain seq x y z
N MET A 1 7.51 -13.76 10.78
CA MET A 1 7.40 -12.99 9.53
C MET A 1 6.28 -11.96 9.61
N ASP A 2 5.18 -12.34 10.26
CA ASP A 2 3.91 -11.62 10.40
C ASP A 2 4.05 -10.14 10.74
N SER A 3 4.95 -9.74 11.65
CA SER A 3 5.07 -8.34 12.05
C SER A 3 5.48 -7.40 10.90
N LEU A 4 6.28 -7.88 9.92
CA LEU A 4 6.61 -7.10 8.74
C LEU A 4 5.39 -6.94 7.84
N LEU A 5 4.69 -8.03 7.54
CA LEU A 5 3.55 -8.00 6.62
C LEU A 5 2.35 -7.26 7.22
N ILE A 6 2.07 -7.45 8.52
CA ILE A 6 1.10 -6.66 9.29
C ILE A 6 1.45 -5.17 9.26
N HIS A 7 2.75 -4.82 9.38
CA HIS A 7 3.19 -3.44 9.26
C HIS A 7 2.90 -2.87 7.86
N LEU A 8 3.14 -3.64 6.80
CA LEU A 8 2.87 -3.22 5.42
C LEU A 8 1.37 -2.95 5.20
N HIS A 9 0.47 -3.80 5.69
CA HIS A 9 -0.98 -3.56 5.62
C HIS A 9 -1.40 -2.27 6.31
N ARG A 10 -0.85 -2.00 7.50
CA ARG A 10 -1.10 -0.75 8.21
C ARG A 10 -0.62 0.47 7.42
N VAL A 11 0.60 0.40 6.86
CA VAL A 11 1.17 1.49 6.06
C VAL A 11 0.34 1.75 4.80
N ILE A 12 -0.11 0.69 4.10
CA ILE A 12 -0.98 0.82 2.93
C ILE A 12 -2.29 1.51 3.29
N GLU A 13 -2.92 1.13 4.40
CA GLU A 13 -4.12 1.83 4.86
C GLU A 13 -3.83 3.30 5.19
N ASP A 14 -2.78 3.59 5.95
CA ASP A 14 -2.48 4.95 6.39
C ASP A 14 -2.15 5.86 5.20
N VAL A 15 -1.45 5.35 4.17
CA VAL A 15 -1.24 6.06 2.89
C VAL A 15 -2.57 6.33 2.20
N ALA A 16 -3.45 5.34 2.09
CA ALA A 16 -4.75 5.51 1.45
C ALA A 16 -5.62 6.54 2.17
N VAL A 17 -5.63 6.54 3.51
CA VAL A 17 -6.32 7.55 4.32
C VAL A 17 -5.72 8.93 4.07
N GLY A 18 -4.39 9.06 4.19
CA GLY A 18 -3.71 10.35 4.04
C GLY A 18 -3.90 10.99 2.67
N VAL A 19 -3.77 10.21 1.60
CA VAL A 19 -3.98 10.70 0.22
C VAL A 19 -5.42 11.19 0.03
N VAL A 20 -6.40 10.41 0.47
CA VAL A 20 -7.81 10.77 0.28
C VAL A 20 -8.23 11.94 1.17
N ASP A 21 -7.71 12.04 2.39
CA ASP A 21 -7.95 13.18 3.26
C ASP A 21 -7.29 14.45 2.69
N ALA A 22 -6.13 14.34 2.03
CA ALA A 22 -5.51 15.47 1.33
C ALA A 22 -6.29 15.89 0.08
N ILE A 23 -6.90 14.95 -0.66
CA ILE A 23 -7.83 15.27 -1.76
C ILE A 23 -9.05 16.02 -1.22
N ASP A 24 -9.67 15.51 -0.16
CA ASP A 24 -10.86 16.10 0.49
C ASP A 24 -10.57 17.51 1.04
N ALA A 25 -9.37 17.72 1.59
CA ALA A 25 -8.92 19.01 2.09
C ALA A 25 -8.44 19.99 0.99
N GLY A 26 -8.30 19.53 -0.26
CA GLY A 26 -7.74 20.32 -1.36
C GLY A 26 -6.23 20.58 -1.25
N THR A 27 -5.51 19.79 -0.45
CA THR A 27 -4.06 19.91 -0.20
C THR A 27 -3.26 18.77 -0.84
N SER A 28 -3.87 18.00 -1.74
CA SER A 28 -3.25 16.82 -2.36
C SER A 28 -1.90 17.14 -3.02
N ASN A 29 -1.80 18.28 -3.71
CA ASN A 29 -0.56 18.69 -4.38
C ASN A 29 0.62 18.88 -3.42
N GLU A 30 0.38 19.33 -2.19
CA GLU A 30 1.41 19.55 -1.17
C GLU A 30 1.90 18.25 -0.54
N SER A 31 1.07 17.20 -0.59
CA SER A 31 1.37 15.89 -0.01
C SER A 31 2.15 14.95 -0.94
N MET A 32 2.33 15.34 -2.22
CA MET A 32 3.00 14.50 -3.21
C MET A 32 4.53 14.59 -3.07
N SER A 33 5.21 13.46 -3.26
CA SER A 33 6.68 13.40 -3.23
C SER A 33 7.30 12.48 -4.29
N TYR A 34 6.48 11.81 -5.09
CA TYR A 34 6.92 10.89 -6.14
C TYR A 34 6.23 11.20 -7.48
N PRO A 35 6.97 11.25 -8.60
CA PRO A 35 8.45 11.24 -8.70
C PRO A 35 9.06 12.55 -8.17
N PRO A 36 10.40 12.72 -8.19
CA PRO A 36 10.99 14.06 -8.05
C PRO A 36 10.36 15.05 -9.04
N ASN A 37 10.09 16.28 -8.57
CA ASN A 37 9.30 17.29 -9.30
C ASN A 37 7.86 16.86 -9.65
N CYS A 38 7.26 16.01 -8.81
CA CYS A 38 5.83 15.73 -8.92
C CYS A 38 4.98 16.97 -8.62
N GLY A 39 3.69 16.83 -8.93
CA GLY A 39 2.65 17.77 -8.59
C GLY A 39 1.51 17.67 -9.58
N LEU A 40 0.51 18.51 -9.35
CA LEU A 40 -0.65 18.70 -10.20
C LEU A 40 -0.56 20.05 -10.90
N THR A 41 -1.00 20.07 -12.15
CA THR A 41 -1.25 21.30 -12.88
C THR A 41 -2.41 22.09 -12.27
N ALA A 42 -2.52 23.38 -12.60
CA ALA A 42 -3.62 24.22 -12.12
C ALA A 42 -5.00 23.66 -12.54
N ASP A 43 -5.12 23.11 -13.74
CA ASP A 43 -6.37 22.52 -14.24
C ASP A 43 -6.73 21.24 -13.49
N GLU A 44 -5.76 20.40 -13.15
CA GLU A 44 -5.97 19.19 -12.34
C GLU A 44 -6.37 19.51 -10.90
N VAL A 45 -5.75 20.53 -10.29
CA VAL A 45 -6.16 21.04 -8.97
C VAL A 45 -7.60 21.56 -9.00
N ALA A 46 -7.95 22.35 -10.02
CA ALA A 46 -9.31 22.85 -10.18
C ALA A 46 -10.33 21.72 -10.40
N ALA A 47 -9.97 20.70 -11.17
CA ALA A 47 -10.82 19.53 -11.42
C ALA A 47 -11.06 18.72 -10.14
N LEU A 48 -10.02 18.47 -9.33
CA LEU A 48 -10.16 17.78 -8.05
C LEU A 48 -11.01 18.59 -7.06
N ALA A 49 -10.82 19.90 -6.98
CA ALA A 49 -11.60 20.77 -6.11
C ALA A 49 -13.10 20.83 -6.46
N ALA A 50 -13.47 20.48 -7.70
CA ALA A 50 -14.85 20.42 -8.15
C ALA A 50 -15.56 19.09 -7.77
N VAL A 51 -14.83 18.10 -7.25
CA VAL A 51 -15.40 16.80 -6.86
C VAL A 51 -16.03 16.89 -5.46
N ASP A 52 -17.31 16.54 -5.36
CA ASP A 52 -18.00 16.40 -4.07
C ASP A 52 -17.63 15.06 -3.40
N ILE A 53 -16.74 15.12 -2.40
CA ILE A 53 -16.25 13.93 -1.68
C ILE A 53 -17.28 13.49 -0.63
N THR A 54 -18.26 12.70 -1.09
CA THR A 54 -19.21 12.02 -0.19
C THR A 54 -18.52 10.92 0.62
N GLY A 55 -19.15 10.45 1.71
CA GLY A 55 -18.62 9.33 2.51
C GLY A 55 -18.42 8.04 1.71
N HIS A 56 -19.30 7.76 0.74
CA HIS A 56 -19.14 6.60 -0.15
C HIS A 56 -17.98 6.78 -1.13
N LEU A 57 -17.84 7.97 -1.73
CA LEU A 57 -16.73 8.27 -2.62
C LEU A 57 -15.40 8.22 -1.86
N LYS A 58 -15.36 8.76 -0.64
CA LYS A 58 -14.19 8.71 0.25
C LYS A 58 -13.75 7.27 0.53
N SER A 59 -14.70 6.40 0.84
CA SER A 59 -14.44 4.96 1.04
C SER A 59 -13.93 4.29 -0.24
N ALA A 60 -14.56 4.58 -1.39
CA ALA A 60 -14.15 4.03 -2.68
C ALA A 60 -12.73 4.47 -3.07
N LEU A 61 -12.41 5.76 -2.93
CA LEU A 61 -11.08 6.29 -3.19
C LEU A 61 -10.02 5.65 -2.29
N ARG A 62 -10.30 5.46 -1.00
CA ARG A 62 -9.37 4.79 -0.09
C ARG A 62 -9.07 3.35 -0.53
N LYS A 63 -10.09 2.62 -0.99
CA LYS A 63 -9.89 1.26 -1.53
C LYS A 63 -9.03 1.26 -2.79
N VAL A 64 -9.30 2.16 -3.73
CA VAL A 64 -8.54 2.27 -4.98
C VAL A 64 -7.09 2.67 -4.71
N VAL A 65 -6.84 3.62 -3.82
CA VAL A 65 -5.47 4.04 -3.47
C VAL A 65 -4.72 2.92 -2.72
N ALA A 66 -5.38 2.23 -1.79
CA ALA A 66 -4.78 1.10 -1.08
C ALA A 66 -4.40 -0.04 -2.04
N ASP A 67 -5.28 -0.39 -2.97
CA ASP A 67 -5.04 -1.38 -4.01
C ASP A 67 -3.83 -0.98 -4.87
N ALA A 68 -3.82 0.27 -5.37
CA ALA A 68 -2.71 0.81 -6.14
C ALA A 68 -1.38 0.81 -5.35
N ALA A 69 -1.40 1.13 -4.06
CA ALA A 69 -0.22 1.15 -3.20
C ALA A 69 0.29 -0.26 -2.85
N SER A 70 -0.57 -1.29 -2.95
CA SER A 70 -0.18 -2.67 -2.67
C SER A 70 0.67 -3.30 -3.77
N TYR A 71 0.47 -2.89 -5.04
CA TYR A 71 1.16 -3.52 -6.17
C TYR A 71 2.68 -3.38 -6.13
N PRO A 72 3.29 -2.19 -5.88
CA PRO A 72 4.74 -2.09 -5.79
C PRO A 72 5.33 -2.89 -4.63
N VAL A 73 4.57 -3.05 -3.54
CA VAL A 73 4.97 -3.87 -2.39
C VAL A 73 4.96 -5.34 -2.79
N TYR A 74 3.87 -5.81 -3.38
CA TYR A 74 3.76 -7.19 -3.88
C TYR A 74 4.87 -7.54 -4.88
N ASP A 75 5.11 -6.66 -5.86
CA ASP A 75 6.16 -6.83 -6.86
C ASP A 75 7.55 -6.92 -6.21
N LEU A 76 7.84 -6.05 -5.24
CA LEU A 76 9.08 -6.13 -4.46
C LEU A 76 9.22 -7.48 -3.73
N LEU A 77 8.14 -8.00 -3.14
CA LEU A 77 8.16 -9.30 -2.47
C LEU A 77 8.39 -10.45 -3.47
N CYS A 78 7.78 -10.39 -4.66
CA CYS A 78 8.03 -11.36 -5.72
C CYS A 78 9.51 -11.37 -6.15
N VAL A 79 10.15 -10.21 -6.25
CA VAL A 79 11.58 -10.08 -6.57
C VAL A 79 12.45 -10.67 -5.45
N ILE A 80 12.08 -10.46 -4.19
CA ILE A 80 12.79 -11.03 -3.04
C ILE A 80 12.64 -12.55 -2.97
N ASP A 81 11.46 -13.08 -3.27
CA ASP A 81 11.17 -14.51 -3.31
C ASP A 81 11.79 -15.20 -4.54
N GLY A 82 12.35 -14.44 -5.49
CA GLY A 82 12.93 -14.96 -6.72
C GLY A 82 11.89 -15.52 -7.71
N VAL A 83 10.62 -15.11 -7.59
CA VAL A 83 9.53 -15.48 -8.51
C VAL A 83 9.27 -14.41 -9.57
N ALA A 84 9.96 -13.28 -9.48
CA ALA A 84 10.05 -12.24 -10.49
C ALA A 84 11.48 -11.71 -10.57
N ASP A 85 11.87 -11.22 -11.75
CA ASP A 85 13.14 -10.53 -11.96
C ASP A 85 12.90 -9.04 -12.20
N PRO A 86 13.75 -8.14 -11.67
CA PRO A 86 13.73 -6.76 -12.11
C PRO A 86 14.13 -6.68 -13.58
N ALA A 87 13.72 -5.62 -14.27
CA ALA A 87 13.94 -5.44 -15.72
C ALA A 87 15.42 -5.26 -16.15
N SER A 88 16.39 -5.60 -15.30
CA SER A 88 17.82 -5.48 -15.56
C SER A 88 18.46 -6.87 -15.59
N ASP A 89 19.19 -7.16 -16.66
CA ASP A 89 19.84 -8.45 -16.90
C ASP A 89 20.98 -8.76 -15.91
N ASP A 90 21.43 -7.78 -15.12
CA ASP A 90 22.55 -7.90 -14.18
C ASP A 90 22.09 -8.16 -12.72
N TRP A 91 20.87 -8.69 -12.52
CA TRP A 91 20.33 -8.93 -11.18
C TRP A 91 20.86 -10.24 -10.55
N PRO A 92 21.63 -10.16 -9.45
CA PRO A 92 22.16 -11.36 -8.79
C PRO A 92 21.15 -12.04 -7.85
N GLY A 93 19.93 -11.50 -7.69
CA GLY A 93 18.97 -11.92 -6.67
C GLY A 93 19.15 -11.18 -5.34
N ILE A 94 18.12 -11.24 -4.49
CA ILE A 94 18.17 -10.88 -3.07
C ILE A 94 17.62 -12.08 -2.28
N ALA A 95 18.11 -12.29 -1.05
CA ALA A 95 17.50 -13.18 -0.09
C ALA A 95 17.28 -12.43 1.24
N LEU A 96 16.11 -12.60 1.84
CA LEU A 96 15.87 -12.20 3.23
C LEU A 96 16.21 -13.38 4.15
N VAL A 97 17.14 -13.14 5.08
CA VAL A 97 17.56 -14.16 6.05
C VAL A 97 16.95 -13.81 7.40
N GLN A 98 16.09 -14.68 7.94
CA GLN A 98 15.60 -14.52 9.31
C GLN A 98 16.76 -14.65 10.29
N ARG A 99 16.70 -13.90 11.40
CA ARG A 99 17.64 -14.09 12.53
C ARG A 99 17.39 -15.47 13.16
N GLU A 100 18.46 -16.10 13.66
CA GLU A 100 18.56 -17.50 14.12
C GLU A 100 17.53 -17.96 15.17
N ASP A 101 16.67 -17.08 15.67
CA ASP A 101 15.75 -17.34 16.77
C ASP A 101 14.41 -17.99 16.32
N GLY A 102 14.29 -18.41 15.05
CA GLY A 102 13.04 -18.93 14.47
C GLY A 102 13.25 -20.21 13.66
N ASP A 103 12.89 -21.35 14.25
CA ASP A 103 12.73 -22.62 13.55
C ASP A 103 11.35 -22.63 12.86
N GLY A 104 11.30 -22.31 11.57
CA GLY A 104 10.06 -22.35 10.78
C GLY A 104 10.31 -22.75 9.33
N ASP A 105 9.37 -23.50 8.75
CA ASP A 105 9.21 -23.56 7.29
C ASP A 105 8.78 -22.17 6.83
N PHE A 106 9.48 -21.65 5.82
CA PHE A 106 9.21 -20.32 5.27
C PHE A 106 8.37 -20.47 4.02
N ASP A 107 7.14 -19.95 4.05
CA ASP A 107 6.37 -19.73 2.82
C ASP A 107 6.88 -18.46 2.10
N PHE A 108 6.53 -18.32 0.83
CA PHE A 108 6.93 -17.16 0.03
C PHE A 108 6.23 -15.89 0.50
N LEU A 109 7.00 -14.81 0.69
CA LEU A 109 6.53 -13.53 1.22
C LEU A 109 5.38 -12.94 0.40
N HIS A 110 5.43 -13.02 -0.92
CA HIS A 110 4.40 -12.50 -1.80
C HIS A 110 3.05 -13.23 -1.61
N THR A 111 3.08 -14.51 -1.24
CA THR A 111 1.88 -15.29 -0.92
C THR A 111 1.37 -14.92 0.46
N GLU A 112 2.24 -14.95 1.48
CA GLU A 112 1.88 -14.58 2.85
C GLU A 112 1.38 -13.14 2.97
N PHE A 113 1.82 -12.23 2.08
CA PHE A 113 1.40 -10.84 2.10
C PHE A 113 -0.12 -10.70 2.04
N TYR A 114 -0.81 -11.41 1.15
CA TYR A 114 -2.28 -11.32 1.11
C TYR A 114 -2.94 -12.06 2.27
N GLU A 115 -2.37 -13.18 2.72
CA GLU A 115 -2.95 -13.98 3.81
C GLU A 115 -2.88 -13.25 5.16
N SER A 116 -1.75 -12.59 5.42
CA SER A 116 -1.51 -11.79 6.64
C SER A 116 -2.43 -10.57 6.76
N TYR A 117 -3.19 -10.20 5.72
CA TYR A 117 -4.21 -9.15 5.79
C TYR A 117 -5.24 -9.45 6.88
N TRP A 118 -5.66 -10.72 7.00
CA TRP A 118 -6.66 -11.12 7.98
C TRP A 118 -6.13 -11.04 9.40
N ASN A 119 -4.86 -11.38 9.62
CA ASN A 119 -4.19 -11.21 10.90
C ASN A 119 -4.10 -9.73 11.29
N TRP A 120 -3.76 -8.85 10.34
CA TRP A 120 -3.79 -7.41 10.57
C TRP A 120 -5.20 -6.89 10.90
N LEU A 121 -6.23 -7.44 10.25
CA LEU A 121 -7.61 -7.02 10.46
C LEU A 121 -8.09 -7.29 11.89
N ASP A 122 -7.65 -8.39 12.52
CA ASP A 122 -7.99 -8.72 13.91
C ASP A 122 -7.47 -7.66 14.90
N ASP A 123 -6.31 -7.07 14.63
CA ASP A 123 -5.70 -6.01 15.45
C ASP A 123 -6.12 -4.60 15.03
N ARG A 124 -6.84 -4.46 13.91
CA ARG A 124 -7.21 -3.17 13.33
C ARG A 124 -8.35 -2.53 14.13
N PRO A 125 -8.18 -1.29 14.64
CA PRO A 125 -9.27 -0.57 15.29
C PRO A 125 -10.47 -0.36 14.35
N ASP A 126 -11.69 -0.34 14.91
CA ASP A 126 -12.86 0.08 14.13
C ASP A 126 -12.73 1.56 13.76
N ARG A 127 -12.69 1.82 12.44
CA ARG A 127 -12.58 3.15 11.86
C ARG A 127 -13.87 3.60 11.16
N GLY A 128 -14.95 2.81 11.25
CA GLY A 128 -16.22 3.08 10.56
C GLY A 128 -16.18 2.85 9.04
N TRP A 129 -15.10 2.25 8.52
CA TRP A 129 -14.93 1.84 7.13
C TRP A 129 -13.92 0.68 7.04
N LYS A 130 -13.91 -0.05 5.92
CA LYS A 130 -13.08 -1.24 5.69
C LYS A 130 -12.52 -1.26 4.27
N LEU A 131 -11.37 -1.91 4.08
CA LEU A 131 -10.76 -2.13 2.76
C LEU A 131 -11.45 -3.27 1.99
N HIS A 132 -11.73 -4.40 2.64
CA HIS A 132 -12.42 -5.53 2.01
C HIS A 132 -13.91 -5.25 1.75
N VAL A 133 -14.54 -6.12 0.96
CA VAL A 133 -15.99 -6.17 0.79
C VAL A 133 -16.53 -7.17 1.83
N GLY A 134 -17.38 -6.70 2.74
CA GLY A 134 -17.88 -7.49 3.88
C GLY A 134 -18.52 -6.63 4.97
#